data_AF-A0AAD2FE64-F1
#
_entry.id   AF-A0AAD2FE64-F1
#
_cell.length_a   1.000
_cell.length_b   1.000
_cell.length_c   1.000
_cell.angle_alpha   90.00
_cell.angle_beta   90.00
_cell.angle_gamma   90.00
#
_symmetry.space_group_name_H-M   'P 1'
#
loop_
_entity.id
_entity.type
_entity.pdbx_description
1 polymer ?
#
loop_
_entity_poly.entity_id
_entity_poly.type
_entity_poly.pdbx_seq_one_letter_code
_entity_poly.pdbx_strand_id
1 'polypeptide(L)'
;MAAVIHFRNWCETNLLIRPALVQHMTDVEGLDSVDSFANRTTSQVREDIKSMRRAPDPTNANATIGVTARESMTIHRISKYGMLLILVQRTHTPALGTIPNLLFIGQFYDENPDLMEGESYPLPPHPPKFNNRDGRIMMENIESWARTAYGYRGIRLDYIFRENSELPVVGDPGFLRADDGSCSIEEELVRRAAHTGAVFRRNNQKFWVMLHAVTHETDAYNHVRQFAPSLNGRAAYFALFAQYRGRGHFTNERQAAVRVLATLHWNVLAAGNDNTQRRNRQLAAFTRGGGGRGGDGRSGGRGQGNGATNRLQSNVPDRFSRNGILLNDGGYSNQIWREEFTQEERNICLEMRRNRRNGGGRGGRGREGRGGRGRGISAVHDGRADQEETKEESNNESNNDGRGAGAGMSRRRR
;
A
#
# COMPACT_ATOMS: atom_id res chain seq x y z
N MET A 1 11.60 -31.52 -32.99
CA MET A 1 11.11 -31.16 -34.35
C MET A 1 9.74 -30.49 -34.33
N ALA A 2 8.70 -31.07 -33.69
CA ALA A 2 7.36 -30.45 -33.64
C ALA A 2 7.33 -29.03 -33.03
N ALA A 3 8.03 -28.81 -31.91
CA ALA A 3 8.10 -27.49 -31.26
C ALA A 3 8.68 -26.40 -32.17
N VAL A 4 9.74 -26.71 -32.93
CA VAL A 4 10.38 -25.80 -33.89
C VAL A 4 9.40 -25.43 -35.00
N ILE A 5 8.64 -26.39 -35.53
CA ILE A 5 7.63 -26.13 -36.56
C ILE A 5 6.53 -25.18 -36.02
N HIS A 6 6.06 -25.39 -34.79
CA HIS A 6 5.09 -24.49 -34.17
C HIS A 6 5.63 -23.07 -34.00
N PHE A 7 6.90 -22.93 -33.58
CA PHE A 7 7.55 -21.64 -33.46
C PHE A 7 7.68 -20.92 -34.81
N ARG A 8 8.12 -21.63 -35.86
CA ARG A 8 8.19 -21.08 -37.23
C ARG A 8 6.85 -20.59 -37.72
N ASN A 9 5.82 -21.43 -37.59
CA ASN A 9 4.46 -21.08 -37.97
C ASN A 9 3.98 -19.83 -37.24
N TRP A 10 4.25 -19.71 -35.94
CA TRP A 10 3.90 -18.50 -35.18
C TRP A 10 4.64 -17.25 -35.67
N CYS A 11 5.95 -17.33 -35.93
CA CYS A 11 6.70 -16.20 -36.49
C CYS A 11 6.17 -15.75 -37.85
N GLU A 12 5.84 -16.70 -38.73
CA GLU A 12 5.36 -16.40 -40.08
C GLU A 12 3.92 -15.86 -40.06
N THR A 13 3.01 -16.55 -39.37
CA THR A 13 1.58 -16.25 -39.42
C THR A 13 1.15 -15.15 -38.45
N ASN A 14 1.64 -15.16 -37.20
CA ASN A 14 1.23 -14.19 -36.19
C ASN A 14 2.10 -12.94 -36.21
N LEU A 15 3.41 -13.08 -36.48
CA LEU A 15 4.35 -11.96 -36.44
C LEU A 15 4.69 -11.38 -37.81
N LEU A 16 4.25 -12.04 -38.89
CA LEU A 16 4.45 -11.61 -40.27
C LEU A 16 5.94 -11.48 -40.64
N ILE A 17 6.78 -12.37 -40.10
CA ILE A 17 8.20 -12.48 -40.47
C ILE A 17 8.31 -13.38 -41.71
N ARG A 18 9.13 -13.00 -42.70
CA ARG A 18 9.25 -13.79 -43.93
C ARG A 18 9.78 -15.21 -43.67
N PRO A 19 9.26 -16.25 -44.34
CA PRO A 19 9.69 -17.63 -44.13
C PRO A 19 11.20 -17.87 -44.29
N ALA A 20 11.83 -17.25 -45.30
CA ALA A 20 13.28 -17.36 -45.51
C ALA A 20 14.10 -16.88 -44.30
N LEU A 21 13.66 -15.79 -43.66
CA LEU A 21 14.31 -15.25 -42.46
C LEU A 21 14.08 -16.16 -41.25
N VAL A 22 12.85 -16.65 -41.06
CA VAL A 22 12.50 -17.58 -39.98
C VAL A 22 13.28 -18.90 -40.10
N GLN A 23 13.43 -19.42 -41.32
CA GLN A 23 14.24 -20.61 -41.58
C GLN A 23 15.70 -20.37 -41.17
N HIS A 24 16.30 -19.25 -41.56
CA HIS A 24 17.68 -18.91 -41.18
C HIS A 24 17.85 -18.72 -39.67
N MET A 25 16.92 -18.01 -39.02
CA MET A 25 16.91 -17.81 -37.57
C MET A 25 16.95 -19.15 -36.82
N THR A 26 16.17 -20.13 -37.28
CA THR A 26 16.04 -21.42 -36.59
C THR A 26 17.15 -22.41 -36.95
N ASP A 27 17.52 -22.53 -38.23
CA ASP A 27 18.50 -23.53 -38.69
C ASP A 27 19.96 -23.11 -38.44
N VAL A 28 20.27 -21.81 -38.56
CA VAL A 28 21.64 -21.30 -38.49
C VAL A 28 21.94 -20.68 -37.15
N GLU A 29 21.08 -19.77 -36.68
CA GLU A 29 21.29 -19.05 -35.42
C GLU A 29 20.84 -19.86 -34.19
N GLY A 30 20.16 -20.98 -34.40
CA GLY A 30 19.62 -21.84 -33.34
C GLY A 30 18.51 -21.18 -32.52
N LEU A 31 17.83 -20.17 -33.09
CA LEU A 31 16.76 -19.42 -32.44
C LEU A 31 15.41 -20.08 -32.70
N ASP A 32 15.25 -21.30 -32.17
CA ASP A 32 14.17 -22.25 -32.50
C ASP A 32 12.93 -22.18 -31.59
N SER A 33 12.97 -21.31 -30.59
CA SER A 33 11.94 -21.18 -29.54
C SER A 33 12.00 -19.80 -28.87
N VAL A 34 10.92 -19.36 -28.22
CA VAL A 34 10.93 -18.10 -27.45
C VAL A 34 11.98 -18.12 -26.32
N ASP A 35 12.21 -19.28 -25.71
CA ASP A 35 13.20 -19.45 -24.64
C ASP A 35 14.65 -19.27 -25.14
N SER A 36 14.93 -19.65 -26.40
CA SER A 36 16.23 -19.39 -27.03
C SER A 36 16.56 -17.89 -27.11
N PHE A 37 15.54 -17.04 -27.26
CA PHE A 37 15.70 -15.58 -27.28
C PHE A 37 15.82 -14.96 -25.89
N ALA A 38 15.22 -15.59 -24.87
CA ALA A 38 15.16 -15.05 -23.53
C ALA A 38 16.53 -14.92 -22.87
N ASN A 39 17.49 -15.75 -23.27
CA ASN A 39 18.87 -15.69 -22.77
C ASN A 39 19.78 -14.73 -23.54
N ARG A 40 19.28 -14.10 -24.62
CA ARG A 40 20.06 -13.20 -25.46
C ARG A 40 19.99 -11.77 -24.94
N THR A 41 21.15 -11.11 -24.86
CA THR A 41 21.24 -9.66 -24.60
C THR A 41 20.85 -8.86 -25.85
N THR A 42 20.52 -7.58 -25.68
CA THR A 42 20.27 -6.66 -26.80
C THR A 42 21.39 -6.66 -27.83
N SER A 43 22.64 -6.67 -27.37
CA SER A 43 23.81 -6.70 -28.25
C SER A 43 23.91 -8.00 -29.03
N GLN A 44 23.69 -9.16 -28.38
CA GLN A 44 23.68 -10.45 -29.06
C GLN A 44 22.58 -10.52 -30.12
N VAL A 45 21.35 -10.11 -29.80
CA VAL A 45 20.26 -10.08 -30.80
C VAL A 45 20.60 -9.17 -31.98
N ARG A 46 21.28 -8.05 -31.76
CA ARG A 46 21.74 -7.17 -32.84
C ARG A 46 22.79 -7.84 -33.72
N GLU A 47 23.72 -8.58 -33.14
CA GLU A 47 24.71 -9.36 -33.91
C GLU A 47 24.05 -10.50 -34.69
N ASP A 48 23.10 -11.22 -34.07
CA ASP A 48 22.32 -12.27 -34.73
C ASP A 48 21.56 -11.67 -35.95
N ILE A 49 20.94 -10.51 -35.80
CA ILE A 49 20.27 -9.80 -36.92
C ILE A 49 21.26 -9.36 -38.01
N LYS A 50 22.47 -8.92 -37.64
CA LYS A 50 23.52 -8.56 -38.63
C LYS A 50 23.98 -9.79 -39.40
N SER A 51 24.12 -10.94 -38.72
CA SER A 51 24.43 -12.23 -39.35
C SER A 51 23.35 -12.61 -40.37
N MET A 52 22.07 -12.60 -39.96
CA MET A 52 20.93 -12.87 -40.85
C MET A 52 20.88 -11.96 -42.08
N ARG A 53 21.26 -10.69 -41.96
CA ARG A 53 21.31 -9.74 -43.10
C ARG A 53 22.34 -10.12 -44.15
N ARG A 54 23.41 -10.81 -43.76
CA ARG A 54 24.50 -11.23 -44.67
C ARG A 54 24.30 -12.63 -45.24
N ALA A 55 23.31 -13.36 -44.72
CA ALA A 55 23.02 -14.72 -45.15
C ALA A 55 22.51 -14.77 -46.60
N PRO A 56 22.92 -15.80 -47.37
CA PRO A 56 22.40 -16.04 -48.70
C PRO A 56 20.90 -16.37 -48.64
N ASP A 57 20.13 -15.88 -49.60
CA ASP A 57 18.72 -16.19 -49.73
C ASP A 57 18.53 -17.64 -50.17
N PRO A 58 17.72 -18.44 -49.46
CA PRO A 58 17.51 -19.86 -49.81
C PRO A 58 16.86 -20.06 -51.19
N THR A 59 16.20 -19.03 -51.73
CA THR A 59 15.54 -19.06 -53.04
C THR A 59 16.39 -18.43 -54.14
N ASN A 60 17.42 -17.65 -53.80
CA ASN A 60 18.28 -16.98 -54.75
C ASN A 60 19.73 -16.91 -54.24
N ALA A 61 20.58 -17.79 -54.76
CA ALA A 61 21.98 -17.90 -54.37
C ALA A 61 22.81 -16.60 -54.57
N ASN A 62 22.35 -15.67 -55.41
CA ASN A 62 23.03 -14.40 -55.66
C ASN A 62 22.49 -13.23 -54.80
N ALA A 63 21.50 -13.47 -53.96
CA ALA A 63 20.88 -12.46 -53.11
C ALA A 63 21.13 -12.77 -51.62
N THR A 64 21.09 -11.74 -50.79
CA THR A 64 20.98 -11.88 -49.33
C THR A 64 19.52 -11.81 -48.91
N ILE A 65 19.12 -12.51 -47.84
CA ILE A 65 17.73 -12.56 -47.33
C ILE A 65 17.12 -11.14 -47.16
N GLY A 66 17.96 -10.16 -46.83
CA GLY A 66 17.56 -8.81 -46.45
C GLY A 66 16.79 -8.85 -45.14
N VAL A 67 16.95 -7.87 -44.24
CA VAL A 67 16.11 -7.81 -43.02
C VAL A 67 15.54 -6.41 -42.94
N THR A 68 14.23 -6.31 -43.02
CA THR A 68 13.53 -5.03 -42.93
C THR A 68 13.65 -4.44 -41.51
N ALA A 69 13.48 -3.13 -41.38
CA ALA A 69 13.47 -2.48 -40.07
C ALA A 69 12.36 -3.06 -39.16
N ARG A 70 11.20 -3.36 -39.73
CA ARG A 70 10.07 -4.00 -39.03
C ARG A 70 10.44 -5.38 -38.48
N GLU A 71 10.99 -6.26 -39.32
CA GLU A 71 11.42 -7.60 -38.87
C GLU A 71 12.49 -7.51 -37.79
N SER A 72 13.47 -6.61 -37.96
CA SER A 72 14.52 -6.35 -36.97
C SER A 72 13.94 -5.94 -35.61
N MET A 73 12.96 -5.05 -35.59
CA MET A 73 12.29 -4.63 -34.34
C MET A 73 11.45 -5.75 -33.74
N THR A 74 10.73 -6.52 -34.56
CA THR A 74 9.96 -7.67 -34.09
C THR A 74 10.84 -8.71 -33.43
N ILE A 75 11.98 -9.08 -34.05
CA ILE A 75 12.95 -10.03 -33.48
C ILE A 75 13.49 -9.51 -32.14
N HIS A 76 13.79 -8.22 -32.06
CA HIS A 76 14.22 -7.60 -30.81
C HIS A 76 13.17 -7.74 -29.70
N ARG A 77 11.90 -7.54 -30.03
CA ARG A 77 10.77 -7.66 -29.10
C ARG A 77 10.48 -9.10 -28.68
N ILE A 78 10.73 -10.10 -29.53
CA ILE A 78 10.63 -11.52 -29.15
C ILE A 78 11.60 -11.81 -28.00
N SER A 79 12.82 -11.26 -28.02
CA SER A 79 13.77 -11.41 -26.91
C SER A 79 13.28 -10.79 -25.60
N LYS A 80 12.68 -9.60 -25.64
CA LYS A 80 12.11 -8.96 -24.44
C LYS A 80 10.92 -9.74 -23.90
N TYR A 81 10.07 -10.20 -24.80
CA TYR A 81 8.93 -11.06 -24.48
C TYR A 81 9.38 -12.38 -23.83
N GLY A 82 10.36 -13.08 -24.40
CA GLY A 82 10.89 -14.31 -23.84
C GLY A 82 11.51 -14.11 -22.47
N MET A 83 12.31 -13.05 -22.28
CA MET A 83 12.83 -12.71 -20.96
C MET A 83 11.70 -12.49 -19.95
N LEU A 84 10.67 -11.72 -20.31
CA LEU A 84 9.52 -11.49 -19.44
C LEU A 84 8.84 -12.81 -19.07
N LEU A 85 8.56 -13.70 -20.04
CA LEU A 85 7.93 -15.00 -19.79
C LEU A 85 8.71 -15.86 -18.78
N ILE A 86 10.05 -15.87 -18.88
CA ILE A 86 10.90 -16.56 -17.90
C ILE A 86 10.73 -15.94 -16.51
N LEU A 87 10.78 -14.60 -16.41
CA LEU A 87 10.63 -13.92 -15.13
C LEU A 87 9.26 -14.17 -14.49
N VAL A 88 8.20 -14.20 -15.29
CA VAL A 88 6.80 -14.40 -14.82
C VAL A 88 6.37 -15.87 -14.83
N GLN A 89 7.30 -16.79 -15.09
CA GLN A 89 7.07 -18.24 -15.12
C GLN A 89 5.84 -18.61 -15.97
N ARG A 90 5.75 -18.06 -17.18
CA ARG A 90 4.71 -18.38 -18.16
C ARG A 90 5.35 -19.09 -19.35
N THR A 91 4.65 -20.09 -19.85
CA THR A 91 5.02 -20.73 -21.12
C THR A 91 4.47 -19.91 -22.27
N HIS A 92 5.24 -19.81 -23.35
CA HIS A 92 4.77 -19.17 -24.57
C HIS A 92 3.54 -19.90 -25.12
N THR A 93 2.53 -19.11 -25.51
CA THR A 93 1.46 -19.57 -26.39
C THR A 93 1.21 -18.50 -27.46
N PRO A 94 0.71 -18.86 -28.66
CA PRO A 94 0.40 -17.90 -29.71
C PRO A 94 -0.57 -16.79 -29.27
N ALA A 95 -1.47 -17.10 -28.33
CA ALA A 95 -2.42 -16.13 -27.77
C ALA A 95 -1.75 -15.06 -26.88
N LEU A 96 -0.61 -15.39 -26.25
CA LEU A 96 0.18 -14.43 -25.48
C LEU A 96 1.16 -13.66 -26.37
N GLY A 97 1.74 -14.33 -27.36
CA GLY A 97 2.74 -13.78 -28.29
C GLY A 97 2.14 -13.00 -29.44
N THR A 98 1.21 -12.08 -29.18
CA THR A 98 0.59 -11.25 -30.22
C THR A 98 1.44 -10.00 -30.51
N ILE A 99 1.35 -9.45 -31.72
CA ILE A 99 2.05 -8.20 -32.08
C ILE A 99 1.78 -7.06 -31.08
N PRO A 100 0.53 -6.80 -30.62
CA PRO A 100 0.26 -5.79 -29.60
C PRO A 100 1.00 -6.03 -28.27
N ASN A 101 1.04 -7.28 -27.79
CA ASN A 101 1.76 -7.60 -26.55
C ASN A 101 3.27 -7.41 -26.73
N LEU A 102 3.84 -7.87 -27.86
CA LEU A 102 5.26 -7.68 -28.16
C LEU A 102 5.63 -6.19 -28.29
N LEU A 103 4.74 -5.38 -28.87
CA LEU A 103 4.89 -3.92 -28.95
C LEU A 103 4.93 -3.30 -27.57
N PHE A 104 3.93 -3.61 -26.73
CA PHE A 104 3.81 -3.08 -25.37
C PHE A 104 5.01 -3.45 -24.50
N ILE A 105 5.42 -4.72 -24.54
CA ILE A 105 6.61 -5.19 -23.81
C ILE A 105 7.88 -4.55 -24.35
N GLY A 106 8.03 -4.49 -25.68
CA GLY A 106 9.17 -3.82 -26.31
C GLY A 106 9.32 -2.39 -25.85
N GLN A 107 8.24 -1.62 -25.91
CA GLN A 107 8.21 -0.22 -25.49
C GLN A 107 8.61 -0.06 -24.02
N PHE A 108 8.10 -0.90 -23.12
CA PHE A 108 8.47 -0.86 -21.72
C PHE A 108 9.98 -1.08 -21.49
N TYR A 109 10.60 -2.03 -22.22
CA TYR A 109 12.05 -2.26 -22.14
C TYR A 109 12.85 -1.12 -22.76
N ASP A 110 12.38 -0.55 -23.87
CA ASP A 110 13.02 0.58 -24.54
C ASP A 110 12.99 1.85 -23.67
N GLU A 111 11.91 2.06 -22.90
CA GLU A 111 11.75 3.16 -21.94
C GLU A 111 12.56 2.93 -20.65
N ASN A 112 12.84 1.67 -20.28
CA ASN A 112 13.48 1.29 -19.02
C ASN A 112 14.72 0.37 -19.21
N PRO A 113 15.70 0.74 -20.05
CA PRO A 113 16.82 -0.15 -20.40
C PRO A 113 17.72 -0.46 -19.19
N ASP A 114 18.06 0.56 -18.40
CA ASP A 114 18.92 0.40 -17.21
C ASP A 114 18.26 -0.46 -16.13
N LEU A 115 16.94 -0.39 -16.05
CA LEU A 115 16.16 -1.15 -15.07
C LEU A 115 16.11 -2.64 -15.42
N MET A 116 15.89 -2.96 -16.70
CA MET A 116 15.65 -4.34 -17.16
C MET A 116 16.93 -5.09 -17.56
N GLU A 117 17.91 -4.37 -18.12
CA GLU A 117 19.18 -4.94 -18.61
C GLU A 117 20.39 -4.55 -17.78
N GLY A 118 20.31 -3.46 -17.02
CA GLY A 118 21.39 -3.04 -16.14
C GLY A 118 21.65 -4.02 -15.00
N GLU A 119 22.88 -4.01 -14.50
CA GLU A 119 23.28 -4.81 -13.34
C GLU A 119 22.80 -4.19 -12.02
N SER A 120 22.68 -2.87 -11.99
CA SER A 120 22.27 -2.10 -10.82
C SER A 120 21.47 -0.87 -11.21
N TYR A 121 20.40 -0.62 -10.47
CA TYR A 121 19.56 0.56 -10.58
C TYR A 121 19.67 1.36 -9.27
N PRO A 122 19.65 2.70 -9.30
CA PRO A 122 19.68 3.52 -8.10
C PRO A 122 18.54 3.13 -7.14
N LEU A 123 18.88 2.73 -5.92
CA LEU A 123 17.88 2.42 -4.90
C LEU A 123 17.45 3.71 -4.20
N PRO A 124 16.17 3.81 -3.80
CA PRO A 124 15.74 4.89 -2.92
C PRO A 124 16.51 4.81 -1.59
N PRO A 125 16.68 5.95 -0.87
CA PRO A 125 17.36 5.96 0.41
C PRO A 125 16.70 4.97 1.37
N HIS A 126 17.52 4.25 2.13
CA HIS A 126 17.01 3.28 3.09
C HIS A 126 16.10 3.96 4.13
N PRO A 127 15.10 3.24 4.67
CA PRO A 127 14.31 3.72 5.79
C PRO A 127 15.18 4.14 7.00
N PRO A 128 14.66 4.96 7.92
CA PRO A 128 15.37 5.27 9.15
C PRO A 128 15.64 4.02 9.99
N LYS A 129 16.65 4.09 10.87
CA LYS A 129 16.98 2.98 11.77
C LYS A 129 15.77 2.56 12.62
N PHE A 130 15.66 1.26 12.85
CA PHE A 130 14.55 0.63 13.53
C PHE A 130 14.42 1.14 14.98
N ASN A 131 13.20 1.47 15.39
CA ASN A 131 12.87 1.88 16.75
C ASN A 131 11.75 0.98 17.27
N ASN A 132 12.00 0.28 18.38
CA ASN A 132 11.06 -0.66 18.97
C ASN A 132 9.73 -0.04 19.39
N ARG A 133 9.69 1.26 19.70
CA ARG A 133 8.45 1.93 20.14
C ARG A 133 7.41 1.99 19.02
N ASP A 134 7.87 2.11 17.77
CA ASP A 134 7.03 2.31 16.59
C ASP A 134 7.20 1.17 15.58
N GLY A 135 7.35 -0.07 16.10
CA GLY A 135 7.66 -1.26 15.28
C GLY A 135 6.71 -1.44 14.10
N ARG A 136 5.42 -1.14 14.26
CA ARG A 136 4.42 -1.18 13.18
C ARG A 136 4.72 -0.17 12.06
N ILE A 137 4.97 1.09 12.41
CA ILE A 137 5.27 2.16 11.44
C ILE A 137 6.56 1.81 10.70
N MET A 138 7.54 1.25 11.41
CA MET A 138 8.78 0.80 10.79
C MET A 138 8.57 -0.33 9.78
N MET A 139 7.69 -1.30 10.08
CA MET A 139 7.33 -2.34 9.09
C MET A 139 6.64 -1.72 7.86
N GLU A 140 5.75 -0.74 8.05
CA GLU A 140 5.10 -0.02 6.94
C GLU A 140 6.11 0.75 6.09
N ASN A 141 7.13 1.38 6.71
CA ASN A 141 8.20 2.05 6.01
C ASN A 141 9.06 1.09 5.19
N ILE A 142 9.37 -0.10 5.72
CA ILE A 142 10.09 -1.16 4.99
C ILE A 142 9.29 -1.62 3.77
N GLU A 143 7.99 -1.88 3.93
CA GLU A 143 7.13 -2.28 2.82
C GLU A 143 6.98 -1.16 1.78
N SER A 144 6.84 0.10 2.22
CA SER A 144 6.76 1.28 1.34
C SER A 144 8.04 1.45 0.52
N TRP A 145 9.20 1.31 1.14
CA TRP A 145 10.48 1.31 0.44
C TRP A 145 10.56 0.17 -0.58
N ALA A 146 10.13 -1.04 -0.24
CA ALA A 146 10.19 -2.17 -1.16
C ALA A 146 9.29 -2.01 -2.40
N ARG A 147 8.17 -1.29 -2.28
CA ARG A 147 7.28 -0.95 -3.41
C ARG A 147 7.89 0.09 -4.37
N THR A 148 8.85 0.88 -3.90
CA THR A 148 9.54 1.90 -4.70
C THR A 148 10.97 1.50 -5.11
N ALA A 149 11.50 0.43 -4.52
CA ALA A 149 12.82 -0.08 -4.79
C ALA A 149 12.79 -1.22 -5.82
N TYR A 150 13.64 -1.13 -6.83
CA TYR A 150 13.77 -2.14 -7.87
C TYR A 150 15.00 -3.03 -7.69
N GLY A 151 14.80 -4.32 -7.88
CA GLY A 151 15.84 -5.34 -7.88
C GLY A 151 16.51 -5.52 -9.24
N TYR A 152 17.28 -6.60 -9.34
CA TYR A 152 17.76 -7.16 -10.59
C TYR A 152 16.60 -7.50 -11.53
N ARG A 153 16.77 -7.22 -12.84
CA ARG A 153 15.76 -7.37 -13.90
C ARG A 153 14.49 -6.54 -13.70
N GLY A 154 14.60 -5.39 -13.02
CA GLY A 154 13.50 -4.45 -12.89
C GLY A 154 12.29 -4.95 -12.11
N ILE A 155 12.47 -5.97 -11.28
CA ILE A 155 11.40 -6.48 -10.43
C ILE A 155 11.40 -5.65 -9.14
N ARG A 156 10.29 -4.99 -8.81
CA ARG A 156 10.13 -4.30 -7.52
C ARG A 156 10.34 -5.28 -6.37
N LEU A 157 11.02 -4.85 -5.31
CA LEU A 157 11.46 -5.74 -4.22
C LEU A 157 10.32 -6.22 -3.31
N ASP A 158 9.13 -5.64 -3.39
CA ASP A 158 7.97 -6.06 -2.60
C ASP A 158 7.47 -7.47 -2.94
N TYR A 159 7.79 -7.99 -4.12
CA TYR A 159 7.52 -9.39 -4.44
C TYR A 159 8.19 -10.36 -3.45
N ILE A 160 9.31 -9.98 -2.82
CA ILE A 160 10.11 -10.83 -1.94
C ILE A 160 9.31 -11.29 -0.72
N PHE A 161 8.38 -10.49 -0.23
CA PHE A 161 7.59 -10.82 0.97
C PHE A 161 6.14 -11.21 0.65
N ARG A 162 5.81 -11.51 -0.61
CA ARG A 162 4.56 -12.20 -0.93
C ARG A 162 4.39 -13.43 -0.04
N GLU A 163 3.24 -13.54 0.60
CA GLU A 163 2.91 -14.65 1.49
C GLU A 163 3.07 -15.99 0.78
N ASN A 164 2.37 -16.13 -0.36
CA ASN A 164 2.47 -17.31 -1.21
C ASN A 164 3.61 -17.16 -2.22
N SER A 165 4.63 -18.02 -2.07
CA SER A 165 5.70 -18.14 -3.06
C SER A 165 5.28 -18.88 -4.33
N GLU A 166 4.18 -19.65 -4.24
CA GLU A 166 3.61 -20.34 -5.39
C GLU A 166 2.90 -19.38 -6.33
N LEU A 167 2.80 -19.79 -7.59
CA LEU A 167 2.12 -19.02 -8.62
C LEU A 167 0.61 -18.93 -8.31
N PRO A 168 -0.03 -17.77 -8.50
CA PRO A 168 -1.47 -17.66 -8.31
C PRO A 168 -2.18 -18.50 -9.39
N VAL A 169 -2.78 -19.61 -8.96
CA VAL A 169 -3.58 -20.49 -9.83
C VAL A 169 -5.05 -20.02 -9.89
N VAL A 170 -5.57 -19.55 -8.76
CA VAL A 170 -6.94 -19.05 -8.63
C VAL A 170 -6.94 -17.52 -8.72
N GLY A 171 -7.76 -16.96 -9.60
CA GLY A 171 -7.91 -15.51 -9.75
C GLY A 171 -6.76 -14.82 -10.50
N ASP A 172 -6.00 -15.53 -11.36
CA ASP A 172 -5.05 -14.87 -12.26
C ASP A 172 -5.81 -13.95 -13.23
N PRO A 173 -5.61 -12.62 -13.18
CA PRO A 173 -6.30 -11.67 -14.08
C PRO A 173 -5.91 -11.84 -15.55
N GLY A 174 -4.91 -12.68 -15.84
CA GLY A 174 -4.41 -12.96 -17.17
C GLY A 174 -3.01 -12.38 -17.37
N PHE A 175 -2.49 -12.55 -18.59
CA PHE A 175 -1.16 -12.05 -18.94
C PHE A 175 -1.19 -10.54 -19.15
N LEU A 176 -0.28 -9.82 -18.48
CA LEU A 176 -0.19 -8.36 -18.53
C LEU A 176 -1.50 -7.70 -18.07
N ARG A 177 -2.15 -8.29 -17.06
CA ARG A 177 -3.37 -7.77 -16.47
C ARG A 177 -3.15 -7.62 -14.98
N ALA A 178 -3.55 -6.48 -14.45
CA ALA A 178 -3.68 -6.25 -13.02
C ALA A 178 -5.11 -6.58 -12.56
N ASP A 179 -5.32 -6.59 -11.25
CA ASP A 179 -6.61 -6.96 -10.65
C ASP A 179 -7.74 -5.98 -11.00
N ASP A 180 -7.40 -4.73 -11.31
CA ASP A 180 -8.32 -3.70 -11.80
C ASP A 180 -8.58 -3.82 -13.32
N GLY A 181 -8.02 -4.83 -13.98
CA GLY A 181 -8.10 -5.04 -15.43
C GLY A 181 -7.13 -4.17 -16.24
N SER A 182 -6.34 -3.31 -15.61
CA SER A 182 -5.34 -2.49 -16.30
C SER A 182 -4.17 -3.34 -16.80
N CYS A 183 -3.42 -2.82 -17.78
CA CYS A 183 -2.28 -3.52 -18.36
C CYS A 183 -0.99 -3.02 -17.73
N SER A 184 -0.33 -3.84 -16.91
CA SER A 184 0.94 -3.48 -16.25
C SER A 184 1.93 -4.63 -16.25
N ILE A 185 3.14 -4.38 -16.77
CA ILE A 185 4.27 -5.33 -16.73
C ILE A 185 4.81 -5.44 -15.31
N GLU A 186 4.87 -4.33 -14.57
CA GLU A 186 5.41 -4.32 -13.21
C GLU A 186 4.57 -5.17 -12.25
N GLU A 187 3.25 -5.04 -12.31
CA GLU A 187 2.36 -5.85 -11.48
C GLU A 187 2.39 -7.34 -11.88
N GLU A 188 2.51 -7.64 -13.18
CA GLU A 188 2.76 -9.02 -13.63
C GLU A 188 4.06 -9.59 -13.04
N LEU A 189 5.14 -8.80 -13.05
CA LEU A 189 6.43 -9.17 -12.48
C LEU A 189 6.31 -9.42 -10.97
N VAL A 190 5.74 -8.49 -10.20
CA VAL A 190 5.57 -8.66 -8.74
C VAL A 190 4.71 -9.88 -8.42
N ARG A 191 3.67 -10.13 -9.21
CA ARG A 191 2.71 -11.22 -8.99
C ARG A 191 3.20 -12.59 -9.43
N ARG A 192 4.22 -12.71 -10.29
CA ARG A 192 4.65 -14.03 -10.79
C ARG A 192 6.15 -14.28 -10.73
N ALA A 193 6.95 -13.29 -10.35
CA ALA A 193 8.38 -13.46 -10.16
C ALA A 193 8.69 -14.64 -9.23
N ALA A 194 9.60 -15.49 -9.66
CA ALA A 194 10.00 -16.67 -8.90
C ALA A 194 10.69 -16.29 -7.59
N HIS A 195 10.38 -17.02 -6.52
CA HIS A 195 11.13 -17.01 -5.25
C HIS A 195 12.31 -18.00 -5.25
N THR A 196 12.83 -18.33 -6.43
CA THR A 196 13.95 -19.25 -6.62
C THR A 196 14.86 -18.75 -7.75
N GLY A 197 16.03 -19.40 -7.90
CA GLY A 197 16.99 -19.07 -8.96
C GLY A 197 17.86 -17.84 -8.68
N ALA A 198 18.65 -17.45 -9.68
CA ALA A 198 19.67 -16.42 -9.55
C ALA A 198 19.08 -15.01 -9.36
N VAL A 199 17.97 -14.70 -10.06
CA VAL A 199 17.27 -13.42 -9.95
C VAL A 199 16.76 -13.21 -8.53
N PHE A 200 16.04 -14.21 -7.98
CA PHE A 200 15.57 -14.16 -6.60
C PHE A 200 16.72 -14.00 -5.61
N ARG A 201 17.79 -14.79 -5.75
CA ARG A 201 18.94 -14.71 -4.83
C ARG A 201 19.52 -13.30 -4.76
N ARG A 202 19.75 -12.66 -5.91
CA ARG A 202 20.27 -11.28 -5.97
C ARG A 202 19.31 -10.27 -5.35
N ASN A 203 18.02 -10.39 -5.63
CA ASN A 203 16.99 -9.51 -5.07
C ASN A 203 16.84 -9.69 -3.55
N ASN A 204 16.86 -10.93 -3.10
CA ASN A 204 16.80 -11.29 -1.69
C ASN A 204 18.00 -10.75 -0.91
N GLN A 205 19.19 -10.80 -1.50
CA GLN A 205 20.41 -10.19 -0.95
C GLN A 205 20.31 -8.66 -0.88
N LYS A 206 19.83 -8.00 -1.94
CA LYS A 206 19.60 -6.54 -1.91
C LYS A 206 18.62 -6.15 -0.80
N PHE A 207 17.54 -6.91 -0.65
CA PHE A 207 16.57 -6.68 0.42
C PHE A 207 17.17 -6.89 1.82
N TRP A 208 18.01 -7.92 1.98
CA TRP A 208 18.77 -8.11 3.21
C TRP A 208 19.69 -6.92 3.54
N VAL A 209 20.40 -6.36 2.57
CA VAL A 209 21.28 -5.19 2.80
C VAL A 209 20.48 -4.00 3.35
N MET A 210 19.29 -3.75 2.82
CA MET A 210 18.39 -2.72 3.36
C MET A 210 17.96 -3.06 4.80
N LEU A 211 17.49 -4.30 5.05
CA LEU A 211 17.10 -4.72 6.40
C LEU A 211 18.24 -4.60 7.40
N HIS A 212 19.46 -4.95 7.00
CA HIS A 212 20.66 -4.78 7.81
C HIS A 212 20.90 -3.31 8.12
N ALA A 213 20.85 -2.42 7.12
CA ALA A 213 21.03 -0.98 7.34
C ALA A 213 20.00 -0.39 8.32
N VAL A 214 18.76 -0.86 8.25
CA VAL A 214 17.67 -0.42 9.13
C VAL A 214 17.79 -1.01 10.53
N THR A 215 18.23 -2.25 10.68
CA THR A 215 18.22 -2.95 11.98
C THR A 215 19.56 -2.93 12.71
N HIS A 216 20.68 -2.69 12.05
CA HIS A 216 22.01 -2.70 12.67
C HIS A 216 22.14 -1.66 13.79
N GLU A 217 22.75 -2.05 14.91
CA GLU A 217 22.82 -1.30 16.19
C GLU A 217 21.46 -1.06 16.87
N THR A 218 20.44 -1.86 16.56
CA THR A 218 19.14 -1.82 17.25
C THR A 218 18.82 -3.18 17.85
N ASP A 219 17.92 -3.25 18.83
CA ASP A 219 17.48 -4.53 19.40
C ASP A 219 16.84 -5.45 18.35
N ALA A 220 16.24 -4.87 17.29
CA ALA A 220 15.64 -5.61 16.20
C ALA A 220 16.66 -6.49 15.46
N TYR A 221 17.95 -6.13 15.50
CA TYR A 221 19.03 -6.93 14.91
C TYR A 221 19.08 -8.35 15.48
N ASN A 222 18.73 -8.54 16.75
CA ASN A 222 18.75 -9.86 17.39
C ASN A 222 17.83 -10.86 16.70
N HIS A 223 16.75 -10.39 16.07
CA HIS A 223 15.79 -11.24 15.35
C HIS A 223 16.27 -11.63 13.95
N VAL A 224 17.15 -10.81 13.36
CA VAL A 224 17.59 -10.99 11.97
C VAL A 224 19.02 -11.49 11.83
N ARG A 225 19.87 -11.35 12.86
CA ARG A 225 21.31 -11.68 12.83
C ARG A 225 21.62 -13.08 12.30
N GLN A 226 20.77 -14.06 12.59
CA GLN A 226 20.95 -15.45 12.16
C GLN A 226 20.92 -15.62 10.63
N PHE A 227 20.31 -14.68 9.90
CA PHE A 227 20.22 -14.72 8.45
C PHE A 227 21.41 -14.04 7.76
N ALA A 228 22.27 -13.33 8.49
CA ALA A 228 23.42 -12.60 7.95
C ALA A 228 24.39 -13.46 7.13
N PRO A 229 24.76 -14.69 7.54
CA PRO A 229 25.66 -15.52 6.73
C PRO A 229 25.08 -15.90 5.37
N SER A 230 23.76 -16.06 5.30
CA SER A 230 23.02 -16.43 4.08
C SER A 230 22.52 -15.23 3.27
N LEU A 231 22.61 -14.02 3.82
CA LEU A 231 22.03 -12.79 3.27
C LEU A 231 20.54 -12.95 2.89
N ASN A 232 19.77 -13.66 3.72
CA ASN A 232 18.40 -14.04 3.41
C ASN A 232 17.38 -12.98 3.89
N GLY A 233 17.09 -12.01 3.02
CA GLY A 233 16.19 -10.89 3.31
C GLY A 233 14.75 -11.32 3.59
N ARG A 234 14.20 -12.26 2.82
CA ARG A 234 12.84 -12.79 2.98
C ARG A 234 12.64 -13.39 4.36
N ALA A 235 13.53 -14.31 4.76
CA ALA A 235 13.42 -14.96 6.06
C ALA A 235 13.60 -13.96 7.22
N ALA A 236 14.54 -13.02 7.07
CA ALA A 236 14.73 -11.94 8.03
C ALA A 236 13.50 -11.05 8.18
N TYR A 237 12.86 -10.68 7.07
CA TYR A 237 11.63 -9.91 7.08
C TYR A 237 10.50 -10.64 7.79
N PHE A 238 10.27 -11.92 7.49
CA PHE A 238 9.22 -12.68 8.18
C PHE A 238 9.51 -12.87 9.67
N ALA A 239 10.77 -12.97 10.09
CA ALA A 239 11.14 -12.97 11.50
C ALA A 239 10.80 -11.64 12.19
N LEU A 240 11.10 -10.50 11.55
CA LEU A 240 10.68 -9.18 12.05
C LEU A 240 9.17 -9.02 12.06
N PHE A 241 8.49 -9.44 10.99
CA PHE A 241 7.05 -9.39 10.87
C PHE A 241 6.38 -10.21 11.98
N ALA A 242 6.86 -11.42 12.25
CA ALA A 242 6.35 -12.25 13.34
C ALA A 242 6.56 -11.59 14.72
N GLN A 243 7.69 -10.90 14.92
CA GLN A 243 7.99 -10.24 16.19
C GLN A 243 7.14 -8.99 16.43
N TYR A 244 7.02 -8.11 15.43
CA TYR A 244 6.42 -6.77 15.58
C TYR A 244 5.00 -6.65 15.03
N ARG A 245 4.53 -7.64 14.26
CA ARG A 245 3.16 -7.75 13.74
C ARG A 245 2.52 -9.11 14.01
N GLY A 246 3.17 -10.00 14.74
CA GLY A 246 2.60 -11.30 15.10
C GLY A 246 1.60 -11.23 16.25
N ARG A 247 0.93 -12.36 16.50
CA ARG A 247 -0.14 -12.51 17.50
C ARG A 247 0.28 -12.09 18.92
N GLY A 248 1.55 -12.30 19.28
CA GLY A 248 2.11 -11.86 20.56
C GLY A 248 2.14 -10.33 20.71
N HIS A 249 2.44 -9.60 19.64
CA HIS A 249 2.40 -8.13 19.63
C HIS A 249 0.97 -7.62 19.82
N PHE A 250 0.00 -8.17 19.07
CA PHE A 250 -1.42 -7.84 19.24
C PHE A 250 -1.91 -8.14 20.66
N THR A 251 -1.46 -9.25 21.25
CA THR A 251 -1.80 -9.59 22.63
C THR A 251 -1.21 -8.57 23.62
N ASN A 252 0.03 -8.12 23.41
CA ASN A 252 0.68 -7.13 24.26
C ASN A 252 0.04 -5.74 24.12
N GLU A 253 -0.28 -5.29 22.90
CA GLU A 253 -1.01 -4.05 22.65
C GLU A 253 -2.40 -4.11 23.27
N ARG A 254 -3.11 -5.23 23.11
CA ARG A 254 -4.40 -5.45 23.76
C ARG A 254 -4.29 -5.40 25.27
N GLN A 255 -3.31 -6.07 25.87
CA GLN A 255 -3.10 -6.03 27.32
C GLN A 255 -2.77 -4.61 27.81
N ALA A 256 -1.97 -3.85 27.05
CA ALA A 256 -1.68 -2.46 27.36
C ALA A 256 -2.97 -1.60 27.30
N ALA A 257 -3.79 -1.78 26.26
CA ALA A 257 -5.07 -1.10 26.14
C ALA A 257 -6.04 -1.48 27.28
N VAL A 258 -6.14 -2.77 27.62
CA VAL A 258 -6.94 -3.26 28.75
C VAL A 258 -6.46 -2.68 30.08
N ARG A 259 -5.15 -2.55 30.31
CA ARG A 259 -4.60 -1.90 31.51
C ARG A 259 -5.02 -0.43 31.59
N VAL A 260 -4.91 0.31 30.49
CA VAL A 260 -5.36 1.72 30.43
C VAL A 260 -6.86 1.81 30.71
N LEU A 261 -7.67 0.94 30.10
CA LEU A 261 -9.12 0.89 30.34
C LEU A 261 -9.45 0.56 31.80
N ALA A 262 -8.75 -0.39 32.42
CA ALA A 262 -8.93 -0.71 33.82
C ALA A 262 -8.60 0.50 34.71
N THR A 263 -7.49 1.19 34.47
CA THR A 263 -7.14 2.41 35.22
C THR A 263 -8.20 3.50 35.04
N LEU A 264 -8.68 3.74 33.82
CA LEU A 264 -9.75 4.71 33.55
C LEU A 264 -11.07 4.32 34.23
N HIS A 265 -11.44 3.04 34.20
CA HIS A 265 -12.64 2.52 34.84
C HIS A 265 -12.59 2.70 36.36
N TRP A 266 -11.48 2.35 37.00
CA TRP A 266 -11.26 2.59 38.43
C TRP A 266 -11.36 4.06 38.80
N ASN A 267 -10.82 4.96 37.98
CA ASN A 267 -10.90 6.40 38.23
C ASN A 267 -12.34 6.93 38.13
N VAL A 268 -13.16 6.40 37.21
CA VAL A 268 -14.58 6.75 37.10
C VAL A 268 -15.37 6.27 38.31
N LEU A 269 -15.15 5.03 38.76
CA LEU A 269 -15.80 4.47 39.95
C LEU A 269 -15.37 5.20 41.23
N ALA A 270 -14.08 5.50 41.37
CA ALA A 270 -13.55 6.27 42.50
C ALA A 270 -14.15 7.70 42.54
N ALA A 271 -14.24 8.38 41.40
CA ALA A 271 -14.87 9.70 41.32
C ALA A 271 -16.38 9.68 41.62
N GLY A 272 -17.08 8.59 41.24
CA GLY A 272 -18.49 8.37 41.59
C GLY A 272 -18.69 8.18 43.11
N ASN A 273 -17.83 7.38 43.74
CA ASN A 273 -17.87 7.16 45.18
C ASN A 273 -17.52 8.42 45.98
N ASP A 274 -16.54 9.21 45.53
CA ASP A 274 -16.18 10.48 46.16
C ASP A 274 -17.31 11.51 46.10
N ASN A 275 -18.04 11.58 44.98
CA ASN A 275 -19.23 12.44 44.88
C ASN A 275 -20.35 11.98 45.81
N THR A 276 -20.50 10.67 46.00
CA THR A 276 -21.50 10.09 46.91
C THR A 276 -21.11 10.36 48.37
N GLN A 277 -19.83 10.24 48.72
CA GLN A 277 -19.32 10.62 50.04
C GLN A 277 -19.44 12.12 50.30
N ARG A 278 -19.16 12.98 49.31
CA ARG A 278 -19.36 14.44 49.44
C ARG A 278 -20.83 14.80 49.66
N ARG A 279 -21.75 14.18 48.92
CA ARG A 279 -23.20 14.34 49.16
C ARG A 279 -23.61 13.87 50.54
N ASN A 280 -23.14 12.70 50.99
CA ASN A 280 -23.44 12.19 52.32
C ASN A 280 -22.86 13.08 53.44
N ARG A 281 -21.68 13.69 53.23
CA ARG A 281 -21.12 14.69 54.16
C ARG A 281 -21.92 16.00 54.17
N GLN A 282 -22.43 16.45 53.02
CA GLN A 282 -23.31 17.63 52.94
C GLN A 282 -24.67 17.36 53.59
N LEU A 283 -25.25 16.17 53.41
CA LEU A 283 -26.48 15.73 54.09
C LEU A 283 -26.28 15.56 55.61
N ALA A 284 -25.13 15.04 56.05
CA ALA A 284 -24.75 14.95 57.47
C ALA A 284 -24.53 16.34 58.10
N ALA A 285 -24.07 17.33 57.33
CA ALA A 285 -23.94 18.71 57.79
C ALA A 285 -25.31 19.40 57.94
N PHE A 286 -26.29 19.06 57.09
CA PHE A 286 -27.67 19.56 57.22
C PHE A 286 -28.44 18.93 58.39
N THR A 287 -28.13 17.70 58.79
CA THR A 287 -28.79 17.02 59.91
C THR A 287 -28.23 17.35 61.30
N ARG A 288 -27.13 18.12 61.39
CA ARG A 288 -26.59 18.65 62.67
C ARG A 288 -26.74 20.17 62.84
N GLY A 289 -27.49 20.84 61.96
CA GLY A 289 -27.71 22.28 62.00
C GLY A 289 -29.05 22.67 62.60
N GLY A 290 -29.40 22.12 63.76
CA GLY A 290 -30.66 22.40 64.45
C GLY A 290 -30.46 22.52 65.95
N GLY A 291 -30.02 23.69 66.41
CA GLY A 291 -30.08 24.07 67.83
C GLY A 291 -28.79 24.68 68.36
N GLY A 292 -28.89 25.89 68.93
CA GLY A 292 -27.90 26.38 69.88
C GLY A 292 -27.46 27.83 69.66
N ARG A 293 -28.18 28.75 70.30
CA ARG A 293 -27.76 30.13 70.55
C ARG A 293 -26.50 30.18 71.42
N GLY A 294 -25.67 31.20 71.19
CA GLY A 294 -25.02 31.96 72.27
C GLY A 294 -23.54 31.67 72.52
N GLY A 295 -22.81 32.74 72.84
CA GLY A 295 -21.68 32.66 73.76
C GLY A 295 -20.34 33.13 73.21
N ASP A 296 -19.91 34.29 73.69
CA ASP A 296 -18.53 34.76 73.72
C ASP A 296 -17.52 33.70 74.20
N GLY A 297 -16.27 33.79 73.76
CA GLY A 297 -15.19 33.07 74.44
C GLY A 297 -13.87 32.94 73.69
N ARG A 298 -12.85 33.65 74.19
CA ARG A 298 -11.42 33.49 73.88
C ARG A 298 -10.91 32.05 74.08
N SER A 299 -9.98 31.64 73.21
CA SER A 299 -8.77 30.78 73.43
C SER A 299 -8.47 30.07 72.10
N GLY A 300 -7.27 30.07 71.52
CA GLY A 300 -6.01 29.66 72.12
C GLY A 300 -5.81 28.16 71.85
N GLY A 301 -5.13 27.79 70.75
CA GLY A 301 -4.88 26.37 70.47
C GLY A 301 -4.21 26.11 69.13
N ARG A 302 -2.87 26.02 69.17
CA ARG A 302 -2.04 25.45 68.10
C ARG A 302 -2.41 23.97 67.88
N GLY A 303 -2.58 23.58 66.63
CA GLY A 303 -2.72 22.18 66.23
C GLY A 303 -2.21 21.99 64.80
N GLN A 304 -0.93 21.67 64.66
CA GLN A 304 -0.34 21.12 63.44
C GLN A 304 -1.07 19.83 63.07
N GLY A 305 -1.75 19.84 61.94
CA GLY A 305 -2.30 18.64 61.30
C GLY A 305 -1.85 18.64 59.85
N ASN A 306 -0.87 17.78 59.54
CA ASN A 306 -0.41 17.46 58.19
C ASN A 306 -1.56 16.91 57.34
N GLY A 307 -2.31 17.81 56.69
CA GLY A 307 -3.21 17.47 55.61
C GLY A 307 -2.43 17.44 54.30
N ALA A 308 -1.90 16.28 53.93
CA ALA A 308 -1.38 16.02 52.60
C ALA A 308 -2.48 16.33 51.57
N THR A 309 -2.40 17.52 50.97
CA THR A 309 -3.23 17.86 49.82
C THR A 309 -2.72 17.01 48.66
N ASN A 310 -3.45 15.93 48.37
CA ASN A 310 -3.35 15.20 47.12
C ASN A 310 -3.81 16.16 46.00
N ARG A 311 -2.90 17.06 45.59
CA ARG A 311 -3.00 17.74 44.31
C ARG A 311 -2.82 16.65 43.26
N LEU A 312 -3.94 16.14 42.76
CA LEU A 312 -4.02 15.45 41.49
C LEU A 312 -3.16 16.23 40.49
N GLN A 313 -2.14 15.57 39.94
CA GLN A 313 -1.34 16.10 38.84
C GLN A 313 -2.30 16.40 37.69
N SER A 314 -2.67 17.67 37.51
CA SER A 314 -3.62 18.14 36.51
C SER A 314 -3.05 18.21 35.09
N ASN A 315 -1.96 17.49 34.81
CA ASN A 315 -1.15 17.67 33.61
C ASN A 315 -1.01 16.38 32.78
N VAL A 316 -2.07 15.58 32.68
CA VAL A 316 -2.18 14.62 31.57
C VAL A 316 -2.88 15.35 30.43
N PRO A 317 -2.19 15.78 29.36
CA PRO A 317 -2.83 16.46 28.24
C PRO A 317 -3.91 15.55 27.62
N ASP A 318 -5.14 16.04 27.62
CA ASP A 318 -6.34 15.42 27.07
C ASP A 318 -6.22 15.36 25.54
N ARG A 319 -5.91 14.18 24.99
CA ARG A 319 -5.77 13.96 23.54
C ARG A 319 -6.62 12.79 23.07
N PHE A 320 -7.92 13.02 22.94
CA PHE A 320 -8.81 12.14 22.16
C PHE A 320 -9.00 12.72 20.75
N SER A 321 -8.86 11.90 19.71
CA SER A 321 -9.23 12.34 18.35
C SER A 321 -10.74 12.48 18.21
N ARG A 322 -11.19 13.30 17.25
CA ARG A 322 -12.60 13.54 16.90
C ARG A 322 -13.38 12.25 16.56
N ASN A 323 -12.66 11.16 16.27
CA ASN A 323 -13.20 9.86 15.86
C ASN A 323 -13.22 8.81 16.99
N GLY A 324 -12.77 9.15 18.21
CA GLY A 324 -13.01 8.33 19.40
C GLY A 324 -12.13 7.10 19.57
N ILE A 325 -10.99 7.03 18.88
CA ILE A 325 -9.95 6.02 19.18
C ILE A 325 -9.06 6.58 20.32
N LEU A 326 -8.77 5.76 21.33
CA LEU A 326 -7.84 6.07 22.44
C LEU A 326 -6.42 6.26 21.89
N LEU A 327 -5.83 7.42 22.13
CA LEU A 327 -4.52 7.84 21.62
C LEU A 327 -3.63 8.26 22.80
N ASN A 328 -2.30 8.14 22.87
CA ASN A 328 -1.24 7.72 21.93
C ASN A 328 -1.55 7.77 20.42
N ASP A 329 -1.69 8.99 19.91
CA ASP A 329 -1.66 9.45 18.51
C ASP A 329 -2.04 8.46 17.36
N GLY A 330 -3.31 8.21 17.12
CA GLY A 330 -3.88 7.51 15.95
C GLY A 330 -3.86 5.98 15.90
N GLY A 331 -3.23 5.26 16.84
CA GLY A 331 -2.61 3.97 16.52
C GLY A 331 -3.44 2.69 16.32
N TYR A 332 -4.63 2.52 16.93
CA TYR A 332 -5.32 1.22 16.85
C TYR A 332 -6.05 1.06 15.51
N SER A 333 -5.79 -0.04 14.80
CA SER A 333 -6.50 -0.32 13.54
C SER A 333 -7.97 -0.65 13.82
N ASN A 334 -8.84 -0.35 12.84
CA ASN A 334 -10.26 -0.74 12.86
C ASN A 334 -10.44 -2.24 13.12
N GLN A 335 -9.46 -3.05 12.74
CA GLN A 335 -9.43 -4.49 12.94
C GLN A 335 -9.33 -4.86 14.43
N ILE A 336 -8.43 -4.24 15.19
CA ILE A 336 -8.28 -4.49 16.63
C ILE A 336 -9.57 -4.16 17.38
N TRP A 337 -10.23 -3.04 17.03
CA TRP A 337 -11.50 -2.65 17.65
C TRP A 337 -12.64 -3.65 17.38
N ARG A 338 -12.71 -4.19 16.16
CA ARG A 338 -13.82 -5.08 15.75
C ARG A 338 -13.59 -6.54 16.11
N GLU A 339 -12.37 -7.03 15.96
CA GLU A 339 -12.06 -8.47 16.03
C GLU A 339 -11.50 -8.89 17.39
N GLU A 340 -10.74 -8.03 18.07
CA GLU A 340 -10.02 -8.41 19.29
C GLU A 340 -10.68 -7.94 20.59
N PHE A 341 -11.40 -6.81 20.55
CA PHE A 341 -12.15 -6.35 21.72
C PHE A 341 -13.41 -7.20 21.91
N THR A 342 -13.73 -7.53 23.16
CA THR A 342 -15.02 -8.15 23.47
C THR A 342 -16.15 -7.12 23.32
N GLN A 343 -17.37 -7.62 23.18
CA GLN A 343 -18.55 -6.75 23.13
C GLN A 343 -18.66 -5.89 24.42
N GLU A 344 -18.28 -6.45 25.56
CA GLU A 344 -18.26 -5.75 26.86
C GLU A 344 -17.24 -4.62 26.90
N GLU A 345 -16.00 -4.87 26.45
CA GLU A 345 -14.93 -3.86 26.39
C GLU A 345 -15.34 -2.69 25.46
N ARG A 346 -15.97 -3.00 24.32
CA ARG A 346 -16.54 -1.98 23.42
C ARG A 346 -17.66 -1.19 24.09
N ASN A 347 -18.57 -1.86 24.79
CA ASN A 347 -19.68 -1.22 25.49
C ASN A 347 -19.19 -0.26 26.59
N ILE A 348 -18.17 -0.67 27.36
CA ILE A 348 -17.53 0.18 28.39
C ILE A 348 -16.96 1.46 27.77
N CYS A 349 -16.25 1.34 26.63
CA CYS A 349 -15.72 2.51 25.91
C CYS A 349 -16.84 3.45 25.43
N LEU A 350 -17.93 2.89 24.91
CA LEU A 350 -19.11 3.66 24.47
C LEU A 350 -19.86 4.31 25.63
N GLU A 351 -19.92 3.65 26.79
CA GLU A 351 -20.53 4.18 28.01
C GLU A 351 -19.74 5.37 28.57
N MET A 352 -18.40 5.27 28.64
CA MET A 352 -17.54 6.38 29.02
C MET A 352 -17.76 7.62 28.12
N ARG A 353 -18.01 7.41 26.82
CA ARG A 353 -18.34 8.50 25.87
C ARG A 353 -19.70 9.14 26.18
N ARG A 354 -20.72 8.33 26.50
CA ARG A 354 -22.05 8.82 26.87
C ARG A 354 -22.01 9.62 28.18
N ASN A 355 -21.31 9.11 29.18
CA ASN A 355 -21.19 9.76 30.50
C ASN A 355 -20.48 11.12 30.41
N ARG A 356 -19.48 11.28 29.54
CA ARG A 356 -18.83 12.58 29.32
C ARG A 356 -19.69 13.57 28.53
N ARG A 357 -20.46 13.13 27.52
CA ARG A 357 -21.42 14.00 26.82
C ARG A 357 -22.51 14.53 27.76
N ASN A 358 -22.94 13.71 28.71
CA ASN A 358 -23.96 14.09 29.68
C ASN A 358 -23.41 14.89 30.88
N GLY A 359 -22.11 14.81 31.17
CA GLY A 359 -21.47 15.48 32.30
C GLY A 359 -20.97 16.92 32.05
N GLY A 360 -20.95 17.39 30.80
CA GLY A 360 -20.37 18.70 30.42
C GLY A 360 -21.31 19.92 30.51
N GLY A 361 -22.58 19.75 30.87
CA GLY A 361 -23.58 20.81 30.81
C GLY A 361 -24.11 21.25 32.17
N ARG A 362 -23.39 22.12 32.90
CA ARG A 362 -23.95 23.12 33.85
C ARG A 362 -22.83 23.90 34.55
N GLY A 363 -22.37 24.95 33.89
CA GLY A 363 -21.61 26.05 34.49
C GLY A 363 -22.25 27.37 34.11
N GLY A 364 -23.46 27.63 34.64
CA GLY A 364 -24.13 28.91 34.48
C GLY A 364 -23.30 30.03 35.12
N ARG A 365 -22.84 30.97 34.31
CA ARG A 365 -22.44 32.30 34.80
C ARG A 365 -23.63 33.24 34.58
N GLY A 366 -24.37 33.47 35.65
CA GLY A 366 -25.21 34.65 35.76
C GLY A 366 -24.31 35.89 35.80
N ARG A 367 -24.68 36.91 35.03
CA ARG A 367 -24.32 38.28 35.36
C ARG A 367 -25.42 39.22 34.90
N GLU A 368 -26.12 39.73 35.90
CA GLU A 368 -27.09 40.82 35.81
C GLU A 368 -26.43 42.13 35.37
N GLY A 369 -27.18 42.95 34.64
CA GLY A 369 -27.48 44.33 35.03
C GLY A 369 -26.48 45.46 34.76
N ARG A 370 -26.91 46.37 33.87
CA ARG A 370 -26.58 47.81 33.63
C ARG A 370 -26.10 48.01 32.19
N GLY A 371 -26.65 48.88 31.35
CA GLY A 371 -27.54 50.02 31.53
C GLY A 371 -27.03 51.15 30.62
N GLY A 372 -27.85 51.61 29.67
CA GLY A 372 -27.82 52.99 29.17
C GLY A 372 -26.90 53.39 28.01
N ARG A 373 -27.56 53.72 26.88
CA ARG A 373 -27.36 54.87 25.96
C ARG A 373 -26.10 54.95 25.07
N GLY A 374 -26.34 55.12 23.76
CA GLY A 374 -25.43 55.84 22.85
C GLY A 374 -25.60 55.50 21.37
N ARG A 375 -26.11 56.48 20.59
CA ARG A 375 -26.50 56.43 19.16
C ARG A 375 -25.32 56.32 18.17
N GLY A 376 -25.63 55.88 16.93
CA GLY A 376 -24.91 56.23 15.68
C GLY A 376 -24.79 55.03 14.72
N ILE A 377 -25.74 54.76 13.83
CA ILE A 377 -25.95 55.31 12.46
C ILE A 377 -25.19 54.52 11.37
N SER A 378 -25.97 54.17 10.35
CA SER A 378 -25.67 53.70 8.98
C SER A 378 -25.21 52.24 8.82
N ALA A 379 -25.61 51.46 7.81
CA ALA A 379 -26.64 51.43 6.76
C ALA A 379 -26.11 50.41 5.72
N VAL A 380 -26.96 50.02 4.76
CA VAL A 380 -26.66 49.25 3.52
C VAL A 380 -26.78 47.73 3.71
N HIS A 381 -27.95 47.15 3.35
CA HIS A 381 -28.29 46.53 2.03
C HIS A 381 -27.40 45.30 1.75
N ASP A 382 -27.87 44.10 1.36
CA ASP A 382 -29.12 43.56 0.83
C ASP A 382 -29.17 42.06 1.23
N GLY A 383 -30.30 41.46 1.59
CA GLY A 383 -31.30 40.94 0.63
C GLY A 383 -31.01 39.46 0.34
N ARG A 384 -31.63 38.52 1.09
CA ARG A 384 -32.79 37.69 0.69
C ARG A 384 -32.51 36.78 -0.53
N ALA A 385 -32.88 35.51 -0.58
CA ALA A 385 -33.93 34.80 0.11
C ALA A 385 -33.70 33.26 0.06
N ASP A 386 -34.22 32.59 1.07
CA ASP A 386 -34.65 31.20 1.04
C ASP A 386 -35.78 31.01 0.00
N GLN A 387 -35.86 29.83 -0.62
CA GLN A 387 -36.99 28.89 -0.47
C GLN A 387 -36.96 27.72 -1.48
N GLU A 388 -37.34 26.55 -0.95
CA GLU A 388 -38.23 25.51 -1.51
C GLU A 388 -37.90 24.91 -2.89
N GLU A 389 -37.54 23.63 -2.92
CA GLU A 389 -38.45 22.47 -3.09
C GLU A 389 -38.97 22.34 -4.52
N THR A 390 -38.54 21.30 -5.25
CA THR A 390 -39.42 20.38 -6.01
C THR A 390 -38.63 19.31 -6.77
N LYS A 391 -39.20 18.11 -6.76
CA LYS A 391 -38.91 16.97 -7.64
C LYS A 391 -39.27 17.34 -9.08
N GLU A 392 -38.59 16.75 -10.06
CA GLU A 392 -39.27 16.05 -11.17
C GLU A 392 -38.29 15.30 -12.09
N GLU A 393 -38.79 14.17 -12.57
CA GLU A 393 -38.23 13.26 -13.55
C GLU A 393 -38.13 13.91 -14.93
N SER A 394 -37.16 13.50 -15.75
CA SER A 394 -37.44 13.33 -17.18
C SER A 394 -36.43 12.39 -17.86
N ASN A 395 -37.02 11.37 -18.47
CA ASN A 395 -36.48 10.60 -19.57
C ASN A 395 -36.07 11.51 -20.73
N ASN A 396 -35.05 11.12 -21.50
CA ASN A 396 -35.15 11.32 -22.94
C ASN A 396 -34.38 10.25 -23.72
N GLU A 397 -35.16 9.35 -24.32
CA GLU A 397 -34.79 8.58 -25.50
C GLU A 397 -34.62 9.52 -26.70
N SER A 398 -33.68 9.21 -27.60
CA SER A 398 -33.97 9.36 -29.03
C SER A 398 -33.02 8.48 -29.84
N ASN A 399 -33.65 7.44 -30.38
CA ASN A 399 -33.25 6.72 -31.58
C ASN A 399 -32.90 7.69 -32.71
N ASN A 400 -31.91 7.35 -33.52
CA ASN A 400 -32.05 7.53 -34.97
C ASN A 400 -31.22 6.48 -35.74
N ASP A 401 -31.89 5.40 -36.12
CA ASP A 401 -31.51 4.54 -37.22
C ASP A 401 -31.74 5.27 -38.55
N GLY A 402 -30.81 5.15 -39.50
CA GLY A 402 -30.98 5.79 -40.81
C GLY A 402 -29.95 5.36 -41.85
N ARG A 403 -30.19 4.18 -42.44
CA ARG A 403 -29.50 3.59 -43.59
C ARG A 403 -29.39 4.55 -44.79
N GLY A 404 -28.35 4.40 -45.60
CA GLY A 404 -28.31 4.98 -46.94
C GLY A 404 -27.06 4.66 -47.74
N ALA A 405 -27.15 3.68 -48.64
CA ALA A 405 -26.15 3.31 -49.62
C ALA A 405 -25.87 4.43 -50.65
N GLY A 406 -24.69 4.42 -51.27
CA GLY A 406 -24.43 5.25 -52.45
C GLY A 406 -23.02 5.13 -53.01
N ALA A 407 -22.91 4.48 -54.16
CA ALA A 407 -21.70 4.32 -54.97
C ALA A 407 -21.14 5.66 -55.49
N GLY A 408 -19.84 5.68 -55.83
CA GLY A 408 -19.23 6.82 -56.51
C GLY A 408 -17.77 6.62 -56.90
N MET A 409 -17.54 6.02 -58.07
CA MET A 409 -16.31 6.12 -58.85
C MET A 409 -15.86 7.59 -59.04
N SER A 410 -14.57 7.88 -58.92
CA SER A 410 -13.93 8.88 -59.79
C SER A 410 -12.41 8.71 -59.85
N ARG A 411 -11.92 8.78 -61.10
CA ARG A 411 -10.52 8.79 -61.54
C ARG A 411 -9.88 10.17 -61.34
N ARG A 412 -8.56 10.20 -61.10
CA ARG A 412 -7.56 11.14 -61.67
C ARG A 412 -6.19 10.74 -61.13
N ARG A 413 -5.24 10.21 -61.93
CA ARG A 413 -4.28 10.93 -62.78
C ARG A 413 -3.75 12.23 -62.17
N ARG A 414 -2.54 12.18 -61.60
CA ARG A 414 -1.33 12.73 -62.20
C ARG A 414 -0.12 11.90 -61.77
#